data_AF-A0A3M5DYF7-F1
#
_entry.id   AF-A0A3M5DYF7-F1
#
_cell.length_a   1.000
_cell.length_b   1.000
_cell.length_c   1.000
_cell.angle_alpha   90.00
_cell.angle_beta   90.00
_cell.angle_gamma   90.00
#
_symmetry.space_group_name_H-M   'P 1'
#
loop_
_entity.id
_entity.type
_entity.pdbx_description
1 polymer ?
#
loop_
_entity_poly.entity_id
_entity_poly.type
_entity_poly.pdbx_seq_one_letter_code
_entity_poly.pdbx_strand_id
1 'polypeptide(L)'
;PTAWRIGFQSANLLLERHLQEHGDHLRQLGLSVWGTATMRTGGDDIAQALALLGVRPVWQAGSQRVADFEILPVSLLDRPRVDVTLRVSGFFRDAFANLIRLFDAAVQA
;
A
#
# COMPACT_ATOMS: atom_id res chain seq x y z
N PRO A 1 0.33 9.77 8.13
CA PRO A 1 1.49 9.11 8.77
C PRO A 1 1.17 7.85 9.59
N THR A 2 0.16 7.88 10.46
CA THR A 2 -0.20 6.70 11.29
C THR A 2 -0.59 5.49 10.44
N ALA A 3 -1.49 5.69 9.47
CA ALA A 3 -1.93 4.62 8.57
C ALA A 3 -0.77 3.99 7.78
N TRP A 4 0.23 4.79 7.39
CA TRP A 4 1.44 4.27 6.75
C TRP A 4 2.22 3.32 7.66
N ARG A 5 2.42 3.69 8.92
CA ARG A 5 3.13 2.83 9.88
C ARG A 5 2.39 1.52 10.10
N ILE A 6 1.07 1.57 10.24
CA ILE A 6 0.22 0.37 10.43
C ILE A 6 0.24 -0.49 9.16
N GLY A 7 0.01 0.10 7.99
CA GLY A 7 0.03 -0.61 6.71
C GLY A 7 1.38 -1.25 6.40
N PHE A 8 2.49 -0.56 6.70
CA PHE A 8 3.85 -1.11 6.54
C PHE A 8 4.10 -2.29 7.48
N GLN A 9 3.69 -2.20 8.74
CA GLN A 9 3.78 -3.31 9.69
C GLN A 9 2.90 -4.49 9.25
N SER A 10 1.67 -4.22 8.81
CA SER A 10 0.74 -5.23 8.27
C SER A 10 1.33 -5.95 7.05
N ALA A 11 1.93 -5.20 6.11
CA ALA A 11 2.60 -5.76 4.95
C ALA A 11 3.75 -6.71 5.35
N ASN A 12 4.60 -6.30 6.29
CA ASN A 12 5.73 -7.12 6.73
C ASN A 12 5.26 -8.41 7.42
N LEU A 13 4.25 -8.33 8.29
CA LEU A 13 3.67 -9.51 8.93
C LEU A 13 3.06 -10.49 7.92
N LEU A 14 2.39 -9.96 6.89
CA LEU A 14 1.85 -10.78 5.80
C LEU A 14 2.96 -11.51 5.04
N LEU A 15 4.03 -10.80 4.70
CA LEU A 15 5.18 -11.33 3.96
C LEU A 15 5.92 -12.40 4.76
N GLU A 16 6.19 -12.11 6.04
CA GLU A 16 6.84 -13.04 6.96
C GLU A 16 6.02 -14.32 7.11
N ARG A 17 4.71 -14.18 7.33
CA ARG A 17 3.81 -15.33 7.43
C ARG A 17 3.81 -16.17 6.15
N HIS A 18 3.72 -15.54 4.97
CA HIS A 18 3.74 -16.27 3.71
C HIS A 18 5.05 -17.05 3.54
N LEU A 19 6.19 -16.41 3.84
CA LEU A 19 7.50 -17.05 3.75
C LEU A 19 7.61 -18.26 4.70
N GLN A 20 7.11 -18.14 5.94
CA GLN A 20 7.08 -19.24 6.90
C GLN A 20 6.19 -20.40 6.45
N GLU A 21 5.03 -20.11 5.85
CA GLU A 21 4.06 -21.12 5.43
C GLU A 21 4.42 -21.79 4.09
N HIS A 22 5.08 -21.09 3.17
CA HIS A 22 5.29 -21.55 1.79
C HIS A 22 6.77 -21.68 1.37
N GLY A 23 7.71 -21.16 2.17
CA GLY A 23 9.15 -21.26 1.91
C GLY A 23 9.70 -20.33 0.81
N ASP A 24 8.86 -19.49 0.21
CA ASP A 24 9.27 -18.50 -0.79
C ASP A 24 8.55 -17.15 -0.58
N HIS A 25 9.11 -16.09 -1.16
CA HIS A 25 8.56 -14.74 -1.10
C HIS A 25 7.20 -14.64 -1.82
N LEU A 26 6.27 -13.92 -1.22
CA LEU A 26 5.02 -13.54 -1.86
C LEU A 26 5.31 -12.71 -3.11
N ARG A 27 4.79 -13.14 -4.27
CA ARG A 27 5.00 -12.45 -5.56
C ARG A 27 3.81 -11.62 -5.99
N GLN A 28 2.60 -12.08 -5.68
CA GLN A 28 1.35 -11.43 -6.11
C GLN A 28 0.31 -11.46 -5.00
N LEU A 29 -0.49 -10.41 -4.87
CA LEU A 29 -1.57 -10.32 -3.90
C LEU A 29 -2.79 -9.58 -4.46
N GLY A 30 -3.97 -10.16 -4.30
CA GLY A 30 -5.25 -9.45 -4.47
C GLY A 30 -5.68 -8.81 -3.15
N LEU A 31 -5.97 -7.50 -3.15
CA LEU A 31 -6.42 -6.77 -1.96
C LEU A 31 -7.79 -6.11 -2.22
N SER A 32 -8.77 -6.37 -1.35
CA SER A 32 -10.07 -5.72 -1.41
C SER A 32 -10.08 -4.44 -0.58
N VAL A 33 -10.38 -3.29 -1.20
CA VAL A 33 -10.34 -1.97 -0.55
C VAL A 33 -11.72 -1.35 -0.51
N TRP A 34 -12.12 -0.89 0.68
CA TRP A 34 -13.47 -0.37 0.95
C TRP A 34 -13.41 1.07 1.48
N GLY A 35 -14.17 1.98 0.88
CA GLY A 35 -14.13 3.40 1.27
C GLY A 35 -14.48 3.66 2.74
N THR A 36 -15.42 2.92 3.32
CA THR A 36 -15.77 3.07 4.75
C THR A 36 -14.63 2.63 5.69
N ALA A 37 -13.88 1.60 5.31
CA ALA A 37 -12.68 1.18 6.04
C ALA A 37 -11.58 2.23 5.91
N THR A 38 -11.36 2.75 4.70
CA THR A 38 -10.40 3.83 4.43
C THR A 38 -10.67 5.07 5.29
N MET A 39 -11.93 5.47 5.46
CA MET A 39 -12.31 6.60 6.33
C MET A 39 -12.01 6.32 7.81
N ARG A 40 -12.23 5.08 8.26
CA ARG A 40 -12.06 4.71 9.68
C ARG A 40 -10.60 4.62 10.09
N THR A 41 -9.74 4.14 9.20
CA THR A 41 -8.33 3.90 9.48
C THR A 41 -7.41 5.02 9.00
N GLY A 42 -7.91 5.90 8.13
CA GLY A 42 -7.08 6.89 7.44
C GLY A 42 -6.29 6.29 6.28
N GLY A 43 -6.62 5.07 5.84
CA GLY A 43 -6.08 4.46 4.62
C GLY A 43 -5.10 3.30 4.84
N ASP A 44 -5.28 2.49 5.88
CA ASP A 44 -4.41 1.33 6.17
C ASP A 44 -4.27 0.37 4.98
N ASP A 45 -5.37 0.04 4.28
CA ASP A 45 -5.35 -0.89 3.15
C ASP A 45 -4.46 -0.37 1.99
N ILE A 46 -4.58 0.92 1.66
CA ILE A 46 -3.77 1.55 0.62
C ILE A 46 -2.31 1.67 1.07
N ALA A 47 -2.07 1.99 2.34
CA ALA A 47 -0.73 1.99 2.90
C ALA A 47 -0.07 0.60 2.82
N GLN A 48 -0.81 -0.47 3.13
CA GLN A 48 -0.33 -1.83 3.00
C GLN A 48 -0.01 -2.17 1.54
N ALA A 49 -0.89 -1.80 0.61
CA ALA A 49 -0.66 -2.01 -0.83
C ALA A 49 0.61 -1.30 -1.33
N LEU A 50 0.80 -0.02 -0.96
CA LEU A 50 2.02 0.73 -1.30
C LEU A 50 3.28 0.10 -0.69
N ALA A 51 3.21 -0.34 0.57
CA ALA A 51 4.32 -1.01 1.22
C ALA A 51 4.71 -2.32 0.52
N LEU A 52 3.73 -3.11 0.07
CA LEU A 52 3.95 -4.34 -0.69
C LEU A 52 4.64 -4.09 -2.04
N LEU A 53 4.21 -3.05 -2.77
CA LEU A 53 4.88 -2.55 -3.98
C LEU A 53 6.31 -2.03 -3.71
N GLY A 54 6.63 -1.71 -2.45
CA GLY A 54 7.90 -1.10 -2.06
C GLY A 54 7.96 0.38 -2.39
N VAL A 55 6.84 1.07 -2.19
CA VAL A 55 6.66 2.51 -2.41
C VAL A 55 6.19 3.15 -1.12
N ARG A 56 6.71 4.34 -0.79
CA ARG A 56 6.34 5.08 0.42
C ARG A 56 5.64 6.39 0.07
N PRO A 57 4.47 6.70 0.65
CA PRO A 57 3.82 7.99 0.43
C PRO A 57 4.63 9.14 1.03
N VAL A 58 4.61 10.27 0.34
CA VAL A 58 5.24 11.53 0.73
C VAL A 58 4.14 12.52 1.10
N TRP A 59 4.27 13.17 2.27
CA TRP A 59 3.30 14.15 2.76
C TRP A 59 3.76 15.57 2.45
N GLN A 60 2.80 16.43 2.11
CA GLN A 60 3.06 17.86 1.90
C GLN A 60 3.45 18.53 3.22
N ALA A 61 4.55 19.27 3.23
CA ALA A 61 4.97 20.06 4.38
C ALA A 61 3.86 21.03 4.84
N GLY A 62 3.62 21.11 6.14
CA GLY A 62 2.56 21.95 6.72
C GLY A 62 1.15 21.36 6.65
N SER A 63 0.95 20.17 6.06
CA SER A 63 -0.34 19.47 6.10
C SER A 63 -0.16 17.96 6.31
N GLN A 64 -1.27 17.25 6.52
CA GLN A 64 -1.29 15.78 6.57
C GLN A 64 -1.71 15.15 5.23
N ARG A 65 -1.74 15.94 4.15
CA ARG A 65 -2.14 15.46 2.83
C ARG A 65 -0.98 14.70 2.18
N VAL A 66 -1.30 13.56 1.58
CA VAL A 66 -0.37 12.84 0.71
C VAL A 66 -0.23 13.64 -0.58
N ALA A 67 1.00 13.99 -0.93
CA ALA A 67 1.33 14.78 -2.11
C ALA A 67 1.87 13.89 -3.24
N ASP A 68 2.70 12.92 -2.89
CA ASP A 68 3.44 12.11 -3.85
C ASP A 68 3.85 10.76 -3.23
N PHE A 69 4.75 10.03 -3.88
CA PHE A 69 5.39 8.82 -3.37
C PHE A 69 6.88 8.76 -3.72
N GLU A 70 7.63 7.97 -2.94
CA GLU A 70 9.03 7.62 -3.21
C GLU A 70 9.15 6.11 -3.43
N ILE A 71 9.90 5.70 -4.45
CA ILE A 71 10.20 4.29 -4.70
C ILE A 71 11.33 3.88 -3.77
N LEU A 72 11.08 2.89 -2.90
CA LEU A 72 12.11 2.37 -2.02
C LEU A 72 13.10 1.51 -2.82
N PRO A 73 14.42 1.72 -2.70
CA PRO A 73 15.42 0.84 -3.31
C PRO A 73 15.23 -0.62 -2.88
N VAL A 74 15.40 -1.56 -3.83
CA VAL A 74 15.25 -3.00 -3.55
C VAL A 74 16.22 -3.48 -2.46
N SER A 75 17.41 -2.88 -2.39
CA SER A 75 18.40 -3.15 -1.33
C SER A 75 17.90 -2.79 0.08
N LEU A 76 16.96 -1.85 0.22
CA LEU A 76 16.34 -1.51 1.51
C LEU A 76 15.14 -2.41 1.84
N LEU A 77 14.55 -3.08 0.84
CA LEU A 77 13.40 -3.96 1.05
C LEU A 77 13.81 -5.35 1.55
N ASP A 78 14.99 -5.83 1.13
CA ASP A 78 15.48 -7.20 1.39
C ASP A 78 14.49 -8.30 0.95
N ARG A 79 13.72 -8.00 -0.09
CA ARG A 79 12.73 -8.87 -0.71
C ARG A 79 12.37 -8.37 -2.10
N PRO A 80 11.78 -9.22 -2.96
CA PRO A 80 11.13 -8.74 -4.17
C PRO A 80 9.93 -7.83 -3.87
N ARG A 81 9.62 -6.94 -4.81
CA ARG A 81 8.34 -6.22 -4.83
C ARG A 81 7.21 -7.23 -5.04
N VAL A 82 6.06 -6.97 -4.42
CA VAL A 82 4.86 -7.76 -4.61
C VAL A 82 3.97 -7.05 -5.61
N ASP A 83 3.52 -7.76 -6.64
CA ASP A 83 2.50 -7.30 -7.57
C ASP A 83 1.13 -7.28 -6.86
N VAL A 84 0.49 -6.12 -6.79
CA VAL A 84 -0.74 -5.93 -6.02
C VAL A 84 -1.89 -5.57 -6.93
N THR A 85 -2.90 -6.44 -6.98
CA THR A 85 -4.17 -6.18 -7.67
C THR A 85 -5.20 -5.65 -6.68
N LEU A 86 -5.68 -4.41 -6.89
CA LEU A 86 -6.73 -3.83 -6.06
C LEU A 86 -8.13 -4.14 -6.60
N ARG A 87 -8.99 -4.68 -5.74
CA ARG A 87 -10.44 -4.72 -5.93
C ARG A 87 -11.09 -3.64 -5.08
N VAL A 88 -11.49 -2.53 -5.70
CA VAL A 88 -12.09 -1.39 -4.98
C VAL A 88 -13.63 -1.48 -4.95
N SER A 89 -14.23 -1.01 -3.86
CA SER A 89 -15.68 -0.81 -3.81
C SER A 89 -16.13 0.40 -4.62
N GLY A 90 -17.41 0.45 -5.02
CA GLY A 90 -17.96 1.62 -5.74
C GLY A 90 -17.83 2.91 -4.95
N PHE A 91 -18.10 2.88 -3.64
CA PHE A 91 -17.90 4.03 -2.77
C PHE A 91 -16.42 4.46 -2.71
N PHE A 92 -15.48 3.51 -2.69
CA PHE A 92 -14.06 3.86 -2.72
C PHE A 92 -13.69 4.60 -4.01
N ARG A 93 -14.16 4.09 -5.16
CA ARG A 93 -13.98 4.72 -6.48
C ARG A 93 -14.48 6.16 -6.48
N ASP A 94 -15.67 6.40 -5.94
CA ASP A 94 -16.33 7.70 -6.01
C ASP A 94 -15.74 8.70 -5.02
N ALA A 95 -15.29 8.27 -3.84
CA ALA A 95 -14.81 9.15 -2.77
C ALA A 95 -13.28 9.36 -2.76
N PHE A 96 -12.48 8.44 -3.32
CA PHE A 96 -11.01 8.42 -3.18
C PHE A 96 -10.27 8.33 -4.53
N ALA A 97 -10.77 9.01 -5.56
CA ALA A 97 -10.16 9.02 -6.89
C ALA A 97 -8.67 9.47 -6.89
N ASN A 98 -8.26 10.30 -5.93
CA ASN A 98 -6.86 10.68 -5.75
C ASN A 98 -5.97 9.50 -5.32
N LEU A 99 -6.46 8.61 -4.43
CA LEU A 99 -5.71 7.44 -4.01
C LEU A 99 -5.58 6.41 -5.13
N ILE A 100 -6.61 6.30 -5.98
CA ILE A 100 -6.56 5.45 -7.17
C ILE A 100 -5.47 5.92 -8.13
N ARG A 101 -5.43 7.22 -8.43
CA ARG A 101 -4.39 7.80 -9.29
C ARG A 101 -2.99 7.67 -8.68
N LEU A 102 -2.86 7.85 -7.36
CA LEU A 102 -1.58 7.67 -6.67
C LEU A 102 -1.09 6.22 -6.79
N PHE A 103 -1.99 5.24 -6.57
CA PHE A 103 -1.63 3.83 -6.66
C PHE A 103 -1.28 3.42 -8.09
N ASP A 104 -2.06 3.85 -9.08
CA ASP A 104 -1.78 3.60 -10.50
C ASP A 104 -0.43 4.18 -10.91
N ALA A 105 -0.14 5.43 -10.55
CA ALA A 105 1.16 6.05 -10.80
C ALA A 105 2.32 5.28 -10.15
N ALA A 106 2.13 4.75 -8.94
CA ALA A 106 3.13 3.94 -8.27
C ALA A 106 3.37 2.57 -8.94
N VAL A 107 2.38 2.02 -9.63
CA VAL A 107 2.51 0.76 -10.39
C VAL A 107 3.21 0.98 -11.74
N GLN A 108 3.01 2.15 -12.36
CA GLN A 108 3.61 2.49 -13.67
C GLN A 108 5.06 3.00 -13.59
N ALA A 109 5.55 3.33 -12.40
CA ALA A 109 6.88 3.92 -12.17
C ALA A 109 7.98 2.86 -11.98
#